data_AF-A0AAJ6U148-F1
#
_entry.id   AF-A0AAJ6U148-F1
#
_cell.length_a   1.000
_cell.length_b   1.000
_cell.length_c   1.000
_cell.angle_alpha   90.00
_cell.angle_beta   90.00
_cell.angle_gamma   90.00
#
_symmetry.space_group_name_H-M   'P 1'
#
loop_
_entity.id
_entity.type
_entity.pdbx_description
1 polymer ?
#
loop_
_entity_poly.entity_id
_entity_poly.type
_entity_poly.pdbx_seq_one_letter_code
_entity_poly.pdbx_strand_id
1 'polypeptide(L)'
;MGYIQEARENHVKKKVEEALRSKMKQKALKQCEEHASKYAQCATGRTMSVVWQCRKQAKELNECLHQYTNDAVLEEMKREYKLQQDVKGPLRA
;
A
#
# COMPACT_ATOMS: atom_id res chain seq x y z
N MET A 1 28.75 11.74 14.38
CA MET A 1 27.92 10.54 14.65
C MET A 1 26.53 10.78 14.10
N GLY A 2 26.13 10.22 12.95
CA GLY A 2 24.75 10.43 12.47
C GLY A 2 24.30 9.61 11.26
N TYR A 3 25.19 9.37 10.28
CA TYR A 3 24.79 8.73 9.02
C TYR A 3 24.27 7.30 9.16
N ILE A 4 24.83 6.51 10.09
CA ILE A 4 24.43 5.12 10.33
C ILE A 4 23.07 5.04 11.04
N GLN A 5 22.80 5.99 11.94
CA GLN A 5 21.53 6.07 12.66
C GLN A 5 20.39 6.48 11.72
N GLU A 6 20.63 7.49 10.88
CA GLU A 6 19.67 8.00 9.90
C GLU A 6 19.38 6.96 8.80
N ALA A 7 20.40 6.23 8.31
CA ALA A 7 20.19 5.15 7.35
C ALA A 7 19.35 4.00 7.93
N ARG A 8 19.58 3.64 9.21
CA ARG A 8 18.80 2.61 9.89
C ARG A 8 17.35 3.04 10.11
N GLU A 9 17.12 4.28 10.53
CA GLU A 9 15.77 4.85 10.66
C GLU A 9 15.02 4.90 9.34
N ASN A 10 15.68 5.33 8.26
CA ASN A 10 15.08 5.35 6.93
C ASN A 10 14.75 3.94 6.41
N HIS A 11 15.62 2.96 6.68
CA HIS A 11 15.37 1.58 6.30
C HIS A 11 14.20 0.95 7.08
N VAL A 12 14.07 1.26 8.37
CA VAL A 12 12.92 0.81 9.19
C VAL A 12 11.61 1.47 8.71
N LYS A 13 11.64 2.77 8.40
CA LYS A 13 10.48 3.48 7.82
C LYS A 13 10.01 2.83 6.52
N LYS A 14 10.94 2.50 5.61
CA LYS A 14 10.61 1.79 4.36
C LYS A 14 10.03 0.40 4.58
N LYS A 15 10.61 -0.40 5.48
CA LYS A 15 10.09 -1.75 5.79
C LYS A 15 8.69 -1.71 6.41
N VAL A 16 8.45 -0.77 7.31
CA VAL A 16 7.13 -0.56 7.94
C VAL A 16 6.13 -0.06 6.91
N GLU A 17 6.52 0.89 6.05
CA GLU A 17 5.69 1.31 4.91
C GLU A 17 5.32 0.15 4.00
N GLU A 18 6.27 -0.69 3.60
CA GLU A 18 5.99 -1.83 2.73
C GLU A 18 5.02 -2.82 3.39
N ALA A 19 5.22 -3.11 4.68
CA ALA A 19 4.33 -3.99 5.44
C ALA A 19 2.93 -3.40 5.61
N LEU A 20 2.84 -2.09 5.88
CA LEU A 20 1.58 -1.38 6.05
C LEU A 20 0.85 -1.26 4.71
N ARG A 21 1.56 -0.91 3.64
CA ARG A 21 1.06 -0.83 2.28
C ARG A 21 0.59 -2.19 1.78
N SER A 22 1.21 -3.30 2.19
CA SER A 22 0.73 -4.65 1.91
C SER A 22 -0.63 -4.94 2.58
N LYS A 23 -0.76 -4.63 3.87
CA LYS A 23 -2.05 -4.76 4.59
C LYS A 23 -3.14 -3.85 4.02
N MET A 24 -2.80 -2.61 3.67
CA MET A 24 -3.75 -1.67 3.08
C MET A 24 -4.15 -2.10 1.67
N LYS A 25 -3.22 -2.62 0.86
CA LYS A 25 -3.54 -3.21 -0.45
C LYS A 25 -4.52 -4.35 -0.35
N GLN A 26 -4.42 -5.24 0.65
CA GLN A 26 -5.41 -6.30 0.84
C GLN A 26 -6.80 -5.75 1.14
N LYS A 27 -6.90 -4.70 1.97
CA LYS A 27 -8.18 -4.03 2.27
C LYS A 27 -8.72 -3.28 1.04
N ALA A 28 -7.85 -2.61 0.30
CA ALA A 28 -8.18 -1.91 -0.94
C ALA A 28 -8.67 -2.87 -2.03
N LEU A 29 -8.03 -4.04 -2.17
CA LEU A 29 -8.45 -5.07 -3.11
C LEU A 29 -9.84 -5.60 -2.81
N LYS A 30 -10.23 -5.71 -1.53
CA LYS A 30 -11.61 -6.07 -1.16
C LYS A 30 -12.62 -4.99 -1.55
N GLN A 31 -12.30 -3.72 -1.35
CA GLN A 31 -13.20 -2.61 -1.72
C GLN A 31 -13.26 -2.38 -3.23
N CYS A 32 -12.14 -2.56 -3.93
CA CYS A 32 -12.03 -2.42 -5.39
C CYS A 32 -12.27 -3.76 -6.12
N GLU A 33 -12.88 -4.74 -5.45
CA GLU A 33 -13.18 -6.08 -6.00
C GLU A 33 -13.90 -5.98 -7.35
N GLU A 34 -14.87 -5.09 -7.46
CA GLU A 34 -15.66 -4.93 -8.69
C GLU A 34 -14.79 -4.48 -9.88
N HIS A 35 -13.89 -3.51 -9.65
CA HIS A 35 -12.93 -3.05 -10.65
C HIS A 35 -11.89 -4.12 -10.98
N ALA A 36 -11.44 -4.88 -9.97
CA ALA A 36 -10.51 -5.97 -10.14
C ALA A 36 -11.12 -7.10 -10.97
N SER A 37 -12.39 -7.42 -10.74
CA SER A 37 -13.15 -8.41 -11.52
C SER A 37 -13.31 -7.97 -12.98
N LYS A 38 -13.66 -6.70 -13.24
CA LYS A 38 -13.74 -6.14 -14.60
C LYS A 38 -12.40 -6.22 -15.33
N TYR A 39 -11.30 -5.92 -14.64
CA TYR A 39 -9.95 -6.06 -15.19
C TYR A 39 -9.59 -7.52 -15.45
N ALA A 40 -9.89 -8.43 -14.51
CA ALA A 40 -9.63 -9.87 -14.64
C ALA A 40 -10.40 -10.46 -15.82
N GLN A 41 -11.68 -10.12 -15.99
CA GLN A 41 -12.49 -10.54 -17.13
C GLN A 41 -11.91 -10.04 -18.47
N CYS A 42 -11.36 -8.82 -18.49
CA CYS A 42 -10.66 -8.32 -19.67
C CYS A 42 -9.31 -9.04 -19.90
N ALA A 43 -8.62 -9.41 -18.83
CA ALA A 43 -7.33 -10.09 -18.91
C ALA A 43 -7.44 -11.58 -19.26
N THR A 44 -8.59 -12.20 -18.98
CA THR A 44 -8.85 -13.60 -19.33
C THR A 44 -8.66 -13.83 -20.84
N GLY A 45 -7.69 -14.67 -21.19
CA GLY A 45 -7.38 -15.02 -22.57
C GLY A 45 -6.50 -14.03 -23.34
N ARG A 46 -5.97 -12.98 -22.68
CA ARG A 46 -5.11 -11.96 -23.31
C ARG A 46 -3.77 -11.87 -22.57
N THR A 47 -2.73 -12.52 -23.10
CA THR A 47 -1.40 -12.55 -22.45
C THR A 47 -0.49 -11.41 -22.90
N MET A 48 -0.57 -11.00 -24.17
CA MET A 48 0.31 -9.98 -24.76
C MET A 48 -0.39 -8.64 -24.99
N SER A 49 -1.67 -8.67 -25.36
CA SER A 49 -2.47 -7.48 -25.71
C SER A 49 -3.19 -6.84 -24.52
N VAL A 50 -3.07 -7.40 -23.31
CA VAL A 50 -3.77 -6.93 -22.10
C VAL A 50 -3.43 -5.48 -21.75
N VAL A 51 -2.17 -5.09 -21.91
CA VAL A 51 -1.67 -3.75 -21.54
C VAL A 51 -2.31 -2.65 -22.38
N TRP A 52 -2.76 -2.98 -23.59
CA TRP A 52 -3.36 -2.05 -24.54
C TRP A 52 -4.89 -2.11 -24.46
N GLN A 53 -5.46 -3.33 -24.58
CA GLN A 53 -6.90 -3.53 -24.64
C GLN A 53 -7.58 -3.33 -23.29
N CYS A 54 -6.91 -3.68 -22.20
CA CYS A 54 -7.43 -3.56 -20.84
C CYS A 54 -6.88 -2.34 -20.09
N ARG A 55 -6.23 -1.41 -20.81
CA ARG A 55 -5.63 -0.20 -20.23
C ARG A 55 -6.64 0.64 -19.45
N LYS A 56 -7.88 0.70 -19.94
CA LYS A 56 -8.96 1.49 -19.32
C LYS A 56 -9.37 0.91 -17.97
N GLN A 57 -9.64 -0.39 -17.93
CA GLN A 57 -9.98 -1.13 -16.71
C GLN A 57 -8.80 -1.14 -15.72
N ALA A 58 -7.57 -1.26 -16.21
CA ALA A 58 -6.37 -1.16 -15.40
C ALA A 58 -6.23 0.23 -14.76
N LYS A 59 -6.61 1.29 -15.48
CA LYS A 59 -6.58 2.66 -14.97
C LYS A 59 -7.62 2.85 -13.86
N GLU A 60 -8.87 2.43 -14.08
CA GLU A 60 -9.93 2.49 -13.06
C GLU A 60 -9.57 1.71 -11.79
N LEU A 61 -9.01 0.51 -11.94
CA LEU A 61 -8.53 -0.29 -10.81
C LEU A 61 -7.40 0.44 -10.07
N ASN A 62 -6.44 1.02 -10.79
CA ASN A 62 -5.36 1.80 -10.17
C ASN A 62 -5.88 3.07 -9.49
N GLU A 63 -6.85 3.78 -10.06
CA GLU A 63 -7.46 4.96 -9.44
C GLU A 63 -8.18 4.59 -8.13
N CYS A 64 -8.90 3.47 -8.11
CA CYS A 64 -9.53 2.95 -6.89
C CYS A 64 -8.46 2.57 -5.84
N LEU A 65 -7.44 1.81 -6.25
CA LEU A 65 -6.34 1.42 -5.35
C LEU A 65 -5.57 2.64 -4.84
N HIS A 66 -5.40 3.68 -5.65
CA HIS A 66 -4.68 4.91 -5.30
C HIS A 66 -5.39 5.69 -4.19
N GLN A 67 -6.73 5.68 -4.15
CA GLN A 67 -7.49 6.30 -3.05
C GLN A 67 -7.17 5.66 -1.69
N TYR A 68 -6.96 4.35 -1.66
CA TYR A 68 -6.64 3.61 -0.43
C TYR A 68 -5.14 3.46 -0.15
N THR A 69 -4.29 3.74 -1.13
CA THR A 69 -2.83 3.71 -0.99
C THR A 69 -2.18 5.09 -1.11
N ASN A 70 -2.99 6.14 -0.97
CA ASN A 70 -2.51 7.52 -1.03
C ASN A 70 -1.56 7.81 0.15
N ASP A 71 -0.50 8.56 -0.13
CA ASP A 71 0.55 8.96 0.83
C ASP A 71 -0.05 9.66 2.07
N ALA A 72 -1.16 10.38 1.91
CA ALA A 72 -1.87 11.03 3.00
C ALA A 72 -2.38 10.03 4.07
N VAL A 73 -2.92 8.88 3.64
CA VAL A 73 -3.41 7.83 4.55
C VAL A 73 -2.23 7.07 5.17
N LEU A 74 -1.16 6.90 4.41
CA LEU A 74 0.07 6.27 4.88
C LEU A 74 0.76 7.13 5.96
N GLU A 75 0.80 8.46 5.77
CA GLU A 75 1.35 9.42 6.73
C GLU A 75 0.47 9.57 7.98
N GLU A 76 -0.85 9.54 7.84
CA GLU A 76 -1.76 9.52 8.99
C GLU A 76 -1.57 8.24 9.83
N MET A 77 -1.51 7.08 9.18
CA MET A 77 -1.25 5.81 9.87
C MET A 77 0.16 5.74 10.46
N LYS A 78 1.18 6.31 9.79
CA LYS A 78 2.53 6.45 10.38
C LYS A 78 2.50 7.31 11.62
N ARG A 79 1.73 8.40 11.61
CA ARG A 79 1.55 9.30 12.76
C ARG A 79 0.90 8.56 13.92
N GLU A 80 -0.15 7.78 13.67
CA GLU A 80 -0.78 6.91 14.68
C GLU A 80 0.16 5.80 15.18
N TYR A 81 0.95 5.17 14.31
CA TYR A 81 1.93 4.14 14.71
C TYR A 81 3.07 4.72 15.55
N LYS A 82 3.46 5.98 15.32
CA LYS A 82 4.44 6.69 16.16
C LYS A 82 3.87 6.88 17.57
N LEU A 83 2.65 7.41 17.66
CA LEU A 83 1.93 7.60 18.92
C LEU A 83 1.71 6.29 19.69
N GLN A 84 1.39 5.18 18.99
CA GLN A 84 1.25 3.87 19.62
C GLN A 84 2.58 3.26 20.09
N GLN A 85 3.70 3.57 19.43
CA GLN A 85 5.04 3.16 19.91
C GLN A 85 5.44 3.94 21.17
N ASP A 86 5.05 5.20 21.28
CA ASP A 86 5.23 5.99 22.51
C ASP A 86 4.40 5.42 23.68
N VAL A 87 3.18 4.92 23.41
CA VAL A 87 2.32 4.28 24.43
C VAL A 87 2.78 2.86 24.77
N LYS A 88 3.46 2.16 23.85
CA LYS A 88 4.06 0.83 24.05
C LYS A 88 5.58 0.92 24.24
N GLY A 89 6.04 1.96 24.94
CA GLY A 89 7.32 1.91 25.65
C GLY A 89 7.37 0.69 26.58
N PRO A 90 8.55 0.13 26.87
CA PRO A 90 8.71 -1.24 27.31
C PRO A 90 7.95 -1.49 28.62
N LEU A 91 6.83 -2.19 28.53
CA LEU A 91 6.30 -2.96 29.65
C LEU A 91 7.23 -4.17 29.81
N ARG A 92 8.38 -3.93 30.43
CA ARG A 92 9.22 -4.93 31.08
C ARG A 92 9.49 -4.40 32.48
N ALA A 93 8.53 -4.64 33.37
CA ALA A 93 8.78 -4.76 34.80
C ALA A 93 9.49 -6.09 35.06
#